data_AF-A0A1Y1K023-F1
#
_entry.id   AF-A0A1Y1K023-F1
#
_cell.length_a   1.000
_cell.length_b   1.000
_cell.length_c   1.000
_cell.angle_alpha   90.00
_cell.angle_beta   90.00
_cell.angle_gamma   90.00
#
_symmetry.space_group_name_H-M   'P 1'
#
loop_
_entity.id
_entity.type
_entity.pdbx_description
1 polymer ?
#
loop_
_entity_poly.entity_id
_entity_poly.type
_entity_poly.pdbx_seq_one_letter_code
_entity_poly.pdbx_strand_id
1 'polypeptide(L)'
;MFRLVLEYLKNSELFTGKNKKHITLNNRCIQDNLYVEAGKIIALSLVHGGPGPHFFSQTLFSLLAYGHENTVPTLDDVDEDIRTAIVKLQELEILSDLQEMLISVSSFPI
;
A
#
# COMPACT_ATOMS: atom_id res chain seq x y z
N MET A 1 1.65 4.68 25.71
CA MET A 1 2.10 5.77 24.80
C MET A 1 2.11 5.30 23.33
N PHE A 2 2.82 4.21 22.99
CA PHE A 2 2.93 3.73 21.60
C PHE A 2 1.60 3.42 20.86
N ARG A 3 0.56 2.96 21.57
CA ARG A 3 -0.73 2.66 20.94
C ARG A 3 -1.35 3.87 20.23
N LEU A 4 -1.23 5.07 20.81
CA LEU A 4 -1.81 6.29 20.24
C LEU A 4 -1.05 6.71 18.97
N VAL A 5 0.28 6.68 19.00
CA VAL A 5 1.08 7.05 17.82
C VAL A 5 0.92 6.04 16.69
N LEU A 6 0.76 4.75 16.99
CA LEU A 6 0.48 3.74 15.96
C LEU A 6 -0.91 3.91 15.34
N GLU A 7 -1.91 4.30 16.14
CA GLU A 7 -3.23 4.63 15.59
C GLU A 7 -3.19 5.91 14.75
N TYR A 8 -2.38 6.91 15.14
CA TYR A 8 -2.12 8.09 14.31
C TYR A 8 -1.46 7.70 12.97
N LEU A 9 -0.39 6.90 13.02
CA LEU A 9 0.31 6.43 11.81
C LEU A 9 -0.65 5.66 10.90
N LYS A 10 -1.43 4.73 11.43
CA LYS A 10 -2.43 3.95 10.68
C LYS A 10 -3.41 4.82 9.88
N ASN A 11 -3.75 6.01 10.38
CA ASN A 11 -4.71 6.93 9.76
C ASN A 11 -4.03 8.10 9.02
N SER A 12 -2.71 8.08 8.90
CA SER A 12 -1.94 9.10 8.17
C SER A 12 -1.91 8.85 6.66
N GLU A 13 -1.41 9.82 5.90
CA GLU A 13 -1.21 9.71 4.45
C GLU A 13 -0.17 8.66 4.02
N LEU A 14 0.59 8.10 4.98
CA LEU A 14 1.59 7.07 4.72
C LEU A 14 0.96 5.74 4.29
N PHE A 15 -0.32 5.53 4.62
CA PHE A 15 -0.99 4.26 4.41
C PHE A 15 -2.36 4.40 3.77
N THR A 16 -2.68 3.49 2.85
CA THR A 16 -3.98 3.35 2.19
C THR A 16 -4.64 2.01 2.54
N GLY A 17 -5.92 1.84 2.24
CA GLY A 17 -6.70 0.62 2.48
C GLY A 17 -7.65 0.72 3.67
N LYS A 18 -8.77 -0.01 3.61
CA LYS A 18 -9.88 0.09 4.59
C LYS A 18 -9.66 -0.77 5.83
N ASN A 19 -9.49 -2.08 5.64
CA ASN A 19 -9.34 -3.05 6.73
C ASN A 19 -7.88 -3.35 7.07
N LYS A 20 -7.06 -3.42 6.01
CA LYS A 20 -5.63 -3.68 6.06
C LYS A 20 -4.93 -2.61 5.27
N LYS A 21 -3.76 -2.20 5.77
CA LYS A 21 -3.05 -1.04 5.28
C LYS A 21 -1.88 -1.43 4.41
N HIS A 22 -1.79 -0.76 3.26
CA HIS A 22 -0.68 -0.80 2.31
C HIS A 22 0.06 0.53 2.40
N ILE A 23 1.30 0.58 1.91
CA ILE A 23 2.04 1.84 1.80
C ILE A 23 1.46 2.64 0.64
N THR A 24 1.18 3.92 0.88
CA THR A 24 0.84 4.87 -0.19
C THR A 24 2.12 5.39 -0.82
N LEU A 25 2.12 5.67 -2.13
CA LEU A 25 3.19 6.43 -2.77
C LEU A 25 2.90 7.94 -2.67
N ASN A 26 3.33 8.59 -1.58
CA ASN A 26 3.11 10.02 -1.36
C ASN A 26 4.43 10.79 -1.43
N ASN A 27 4.61 11.58 -2.51
CA ASN A 27 5.84 12.32 -2.75
C ASN A 27 6.18 13.32 -1.64
N ARG A 28 5.18 13.98 -1.05
CA ARG A 28 5.39 14.90 0.07
C ARG A 28 5.93 14.14 1.28
N CYS A 29 5.34 13.00 1.62
CA CYS A 29 5.81 12.16 2.71
C CYS A 29 7.23 11.60 2.48
N ILE A 30 7.61 11.34 1.22
CA ILE A 30 8.98 10.95 0.86
C ILE A 30 9.94 12.12 1.11
N GLN A 31 9.62 13.31 0.59
CA GLN A 31 10.44 14.52 0.74
C GLN A 31 10.63 14.92 2.21
N ASP A 32 9.57 14.80 3.01
CA ASP A 32 9.56 15.10 4.44
C ASP A 32 10.13 13.96 5.31
N ASN A 33 10.64 12.88 4.68
CA ASN A 33 11.23 11.72 5.34
C ASN A 33 10.29 10.96 6.31
N LEU A 34 8.98 11.10 6.14
CA LEU A 34 7.99 10.62 7.09
C LEU A 34 7.89 9.09 7.14
N TYR A 35 8.20 8.39 6.05
CA TYR A 35 8.26 6.93 6.05
C TYR A 35 9.39 6.40 6.94
N VAL A 36 10.54 7.08 6.93
CA VAL A 36 11.68 6.72 7.79
C VAL A 36 11.35 6.98 9.26
N GLU A 37 10.72 8.11 9.57
CA GLU A 37 10.30 8.42 10.95
C GLU A 37 9.22 7.46 11.45
N ALA A 38 8.24 7.11 10.61
CA ALA A 38 7.24 6.09 10.95
C ALA A 38 7.90 4.73 11.24
N GLY A 39 8.88 4.33 10.42
CA GLY A 39 9.68 3.11 10.66
C GLY A 39 10.40 3.13 12.01
N LYS A 40 11.03 4.26 12.37
CA LYS A 40 11.68 4.44 13.69
C LYS A 40 10.69 4.32 14.84
N ILE A 41 9.52 4.95 14.73
CA ILE A 41 8.47 4.90 15.76
C ILE A 41 7.97 3.45 15.95
N ILE A 42 7.74 2.73 14.84
CA ILE A 42 7.32 1.33 14.86
C ILE A 42 8.42 0.47 15.53
N ALA A 43 9.67 0.62 15.12
CA ALA A 43 10.80 -0.10 15.70
C ALA A 43 10.94 0.16 17.21
N LEU A 44 10.82 1.43 17.64
CA LEU A 44 10.87 1.82 19.04
C LEU A 44 9.75 1.16 19.86
N SER A 45 8.53 1.11 19.31
CA SER A 45 7.42 0.39 19.95
C SER A 45 7.78 -1.08 20.15
N LEU A 46 8.29 -1.76 19.11
CA LEU A 46 8.62 -3.18 19.17
C LEU A 46 9.75 -3.49 20.17
N VAL A 47 10.85 -2.74 20.13
CA VAL A 47 12.01 -2.95 21.01
C VAL A 47 11.66 -2.80 22.50
N HIS A 48 10.72 -1.91 22.83
CA HIS A 48 10.25 -1.71 24.20
C HIS A 48 9.06 -2.59 24.59
N GLY A 49 8.71 -3.61 23.80
CA GLY A 49 7.57 -4.50 24.09
C GLY A 49 6.21 -3.83 23.95
N GLY A 50 6.14 -2.71 23.24
CA GLY A 50 4.90 -2.06 22.83
C GLY A 50 4.16 -2.82 21.72
N PRO A 51 2.96 -2.37 21.36
CA PRO A 51 2.19 -2.98 20.28
C PRO A 51 2.90 -2.88 18.93
N GLY A 52 2.80 -3.94 18.11
CA GLY A 52 3.23 -3.90 16.71
C GLY A 52 2.19 -3.26 15.77
N PRO A 53 2.56 -3.00 14.51
CA PRO A 53 1.69 -2.41 13.50
C PRO A 53 0.71 -3.45 12.91
N HIS A 54 -0.21 -3.98 13.72
CA HIS A 54 -1.17 -5.04 13.33
C HIS A 54 -2.14 -4.64 12.20
N PHE A 55 -2.14 -3.36 11.85
CA PHE A 55 -2.93 -2.80 10.75
C PHE A 55 -2.32 -3.05 9.37
N PHE A 56 -1.05 -3.47 9.28
CA PHE A 56 -0.43 -3.83 8.00
C PHE A 56 -1.20 -4.96 7.30
N SER A 57 -1.29 -4.87 5.98
CA SER A 57 -1.66 -5.99 5.13
C SER A 57 -0.63 -7.10 5.22
N GLN A 58 -1.05 -8.32 4.88
CA GLN A 58 -0.15 -9.46 4.93
C GLN A 58 1.02 -9.26 3.97
N THR A 59 0.76 -8.75 2.77
CA THR A 59 1.79 -8.44 1.76
C THR A 59 2.76 -7.37 2.25
N LEU A 60 2.28 -6.27 2.84
CA LEU A 60 3.17 -5.24 3.39
C LEU A 60 4.05 -5.80 4.51
N PHE A 61 3.46 -6.57 5.42
CA PHE A 61 4.22 -7.22 6.49
C PHE A 61 5.29 -8.15 5.92
N SER A 62 4.93 -9.02 4.98
CA SER A 62 5.88 -9.94 4.35
C SER A 62 7.00 -9.21 3.62
N LEU A 63 6.69 -8.11 2.93
CA LEU A 63 7.68 -7.32 2.22
C LEU A 63 8.72 -6.72 3.18
N LEU A 64 8.27 -6.21 4.33
CA LEU A 64 9.15 -5.64 5.34
C LEU A 64 9.94 -6.70 6.12
N ALA A 65 9.33 -7.85 6.41
CA ALA A 65 9.93 -8.89 7.24
C ALA A 65 10.83 -9.85 6.45
N TYR A 66 10.49 -10.14 5.19
CA TYR A 66 11.12 -11.18 4.38
C TYR A 66 11.69 -10.67 3.04
N GLY A 67 11.46 -9.40 2.71
CA GLY A 67 11.91 -8.79 1.47
C GLY A 67 11.00 -9.05 0.27
N HIS A 68 11.20 -8.29 -0.81
CA HIS A 68 10.43 -8.43 -2.05
C HIS A 68 10.69 -9.77 -2.76
N GLU A 69 11.88 -10.35 -2.58
CA GLU A 69 12.25 -11.66 -3.15
C GLU A 69 11.28 -12.78 -2.71
N ASN A 70 10.75 -12.66 -1.49
CA ASN A 70 9.92 -13.67 -0.83
C ASN A 70 8.45 -13.23 -0.70
N THR A 71 8.07 -12.13 -1.35
CA THR A 71 6.74 -11.56 -1.24
C THR A 71 6.16 -11.35 -2.63
N VAL A 72 5.14 -12.13 -2.97
CA VAL A 72 4.42 -11.99 -4.24
C VAL A 72 3.11 -11.26 -3.96
N PRO A 73 2.93 -10.02 -4.43
CA PRO A 73 1.66 -9.32 -4.33
C PRO A 73 0.59 -10.01 -5.18
N THR A 74 -0.66 -9.95 -4.73
CA THR A 74 -1.82 -10.50 -5.45
C THR A 74 -2.74 -9.39 -5.93
N LEU A 75 -3.79 -9.77 -6.69
CA LEU A 75 -4.82 -8.83 -7.12
C LEU A 75 -5.63 -8.24 -5.93
N ASP A 76 -5.51 -8.79 -4.72
CA ASP A 76 -6.11 -8.21 -3.51
C ASP A 76 -5.28 -7.05 -2.94
N ASP A 77 -4.04 -6.88 -3.40
CA ASP A 77 -3.13 -5.83 -2.91
C ASP A 77 -3.22 -4.53 -3.70
N VAL A 78 -4.04 -4.50 -4.76
CA VAL A 78 -4.26 -3.33 -5.61
C VAL A 78 -5.63 -2.71 -5.32
N ASP A 79 -5.74 -1.39 -5.50
CA ASP A 79 -7.00 -0.68 -5.35
C ASP A 79 -8.05 -1.20 -6.36
N GLU A 80 -9.33 -1.15 -5.98
CA GLU A 80 -10.43 -1.74 -6.77
C GLU A 80 -10.48 -1.24 -8.22
N ASP A 81 -10.15 0.03 -8.46
CA ASP A 81 -10.13 0.60 -9.81
C ASP A 81 -9.03 -0.03 -10.67
N ILE A 82 -7.85 -0.24 -10.07
CA ILE A 82 -6.70 -0.89 -10.71
C ILE A 82 -6.99 -2.38 -10.91
N ARG A 83 -7.53 -3.05 -9.88
CA ARG A 83 -7.99 -4.44 -9.95
C ARG A 83 -8.96 -4.64 -11.13
N THR A 84 -9.96 -3.78 -11.23
CA THR A 84 -10.97 -3.83 -12.30
C THR A 84 -10.32 -3.64 -13.67
N ALA A 85 -9.39 -2.70 -13.80
CA ALA A 85 -8.64 -2.49 -15.05
C ALA A 85 -7.80 -3.73 -15.42
N ILE A 86 -7.10 -4.33 -14.46
CA ILE A 86 -6.30 -5.55 -14.67
C ILE A 86 -7.18 -6.73 -15.10
N VAL A 87 -8.32 -6.95 -14.44
CA VAL A 87 -9.24 -8.04 -14.80
C VAL A 87 -9.78 -7.83 -16.21
N LYS A 88 -10.25 -6.62 -16.53
CA LYS A 88 -10.70 -6.30 -17.88
C LYS A 88 -9.60 -6.52 -18.91
N LEU A 89 -8.35 -6.12 -18.64
CA LEU A 89 -7.19 -6.36 -19.51
C LEU A 89 -6.96 -7.85 -19.78
N GLN A 90 -7.16 -8.70 -18.79
CA GLN A 90 -7.02 -10.16 -18.94
C GLN A 90 -8.12 -10.78 -19.80
N GLU A 91 -9.31 -10.17 -19.82
CA GLU A 91 -10.48 -10.63 -20.57
C GLU A 91 -10.54 -10.06 -22.01
N LEU A 92 -9.68 -9.10 -22.35
CA LEU A 92 -9.66 -8.50 -23.69
C LEU A 92 -9.15 -9.48 -24.76
N GLU A 93 -9.99 -9.73 -25.77
CA GLU A 93 -9.60 -10.50 -26.96
C GLU A 93 -9.30 -9.61 -28.18
N ILE A 94 -9.74 -8.33 -28.17
CA ILE A 94 -9.75 -7.45 -29.34
C ILE A 94 -8.96 -6.15 -29.08
N LEU A 95 -8.13 -5.75 -30.06
CA LEU A 95 -7.28 -4.54 -29.97
C LEU A 95 -8.06 -3.22 -29.90
N SER A 96 -9.27 -3.13 -30.47
CA SER A 96 -10.13 -1.94 -30.36
C SER A 96 -10.50 -1.65 -28.92
N ASP A 97 -10.84 -2.70 -28.18
CA ASP A 97 -11.34 -2.62 -26.81
C ASP A 97 -10.20 -2.22 -25.85
N LEU A 98 -8.96 -2.58 -26.20
CA LEU A 98 -7.75 -2.12 -25.51
C LEU A 98 -7.54 -0.60 -25.68
N GLN A 99 -7.76 -0.05 -26.87
CA GLN A 99 -7.59 1.38 -27.12
C GLN A 99 -8.60 2.20 -26.32
N GLU A 100 -9.86 1.78 -26.29
CA GLU A 100 -10.91 2.44 -25.50
C GLU A 100 -10.59 2.40 -24.00
N MET A 101 -10.11 1.25 -23.51
CA MET A 101 -9.72 1.12 -22.11
C MET A 101 -8.53 2.02 -21.75
N LEU A 102 -7.48 2.07 -22.57
CA LEU A 102 -6.31 2.93 -22.31
C LEU A 102 -6.69 4.42 -22.21
N ILE A 103 -7.63 4.87 -23.03
CA ILE A 103 -8.18 6.23 -22.95
C ILE A 103 -8.86 6.45 -21.58
N SER A 104 -9.66 5.48 -21.12
CA SER A 104 -10.34 5.57 -19.82
C SER A 104 -9.39 5.55 -18.61
N VAL A 105 -8.30 4.78 -18.69
CA VAL A 105 -7.29 4.60 -17.61
C VAL A 105 -6.35 5.80 -17.52
N SER A 106 -6.08 6.51 -18.62
CA SER A 106 -5.24 7.73 -18.61
C SER A 106 -5.78 8.87 -17.72
N SER A 107 -7.01 8.73 -17.23
CA SER A 107 -7.67 9.62 -16.28
C SER A 107 -7.24 9.43 -14.82
N PHE A 108 -6.51 8.36 -14.48
CA PHE A 108 -6.07 8.14 -13.11
C PHE A 108 -5.03 9.20 -12.72
N PRO A 109 -5.26 9.98 -11.65
CA PRO A 109 -4.26 10.92 -11.17
C PRO A 109 -3.04 10.14 -10.67
N ILE A 110 -1.88 10.40 -11.28
CA ILE A 110 -0.56 9.93 -10.83
C ILE A 110 -0.12 10.79 -9.65
#